data_AF-A0A935ULX3-F1
#
_entry.id   AF-A0A935ULX3-F1
#
_cell.length_a   1.000
_cell.length_b   1.000
_cell.length_c   1.000
_cell.angle_alpha   90.00
_cell.angle_beta   90.00
_cell.angle_gamma   90.00
#
_symmetry.space_group_name_H-M   'P 1'
#
loop_
_entity.id
_entity.type
_entity.pdbx_description
1 polymer ?
#
loop_
_entity_poly.entity_id
_entity_poly.type
_entity_poly.pdbx_seq_one_letter_code
_entity_poly.pdbx_strand_id
1 'polypeptide(L)'
;MTMISSRSLTDRTGRAGTRIGLALLVATALLSATPAAAWVDLDEFGAHPGPVPDGSAVTDGSFVMNVGELHMNISNFGLIGSQTPATCSWCDAPSAQWPAGSGVEYLWAAGLWVGGVVLGERLVSTGQYETEIRARNEIADTIYEAISGRVTRPTGYANASGKRRPESGANDDDDRDFFGDPLYDEETLNGYDDDEDGEIEEDFGQVGNQMMVCTMYDNTRLASEQFPDHTAINLKIVQKSFAWENDDADDFVAFEFEVTNVGVAAVDDVYRLLRRCRHRSPRPPRPRRGRHGRQPHPARARPRQQLGAGVRRLHVRQRRGRGFHPRLLRHRLFGP
;
A
#
# COMPACT_ATOMS: atom_id res chain seq x y z
N MET A 1 63.39 -23.34 52.69
CA MET A 1 64.30 -24.18 53.48
C MET A 1 63.44 -25.20 54.22
N THR A 2 63.53 -26.45 53.75
CA THR A 2 63.35 -27.72 54.47
C THR A 2 62.08 -27.96 55.31
N MET A 3 61.32 -28.98 54.87
CA MET A 3 60.33 -29.73 55.66
C MET A 3 60.89 -30.24 57.00
N ILE A 4 60.00 -30.55 57.96
CA ILE A 4 59.89 -31.85 58.66
C ILE A 4 58.78 -31.78 59.71
N SER A 5 57.90 -32.79 59.73
CA SER A 5 57.46 -33.59 60.90
C SER A 5 56.03 -34.10 60.65
N SER A 6 55.76 -35.36 60.31
CA SER A 6 56.01 -36.67 60.94
C SER A 6 54.99 -37.10 61.99
N ARG A 7 54.58 -38.38 61.84
CA ARG A 7 53.83 -39.29 62.75
C ARG A 7 52.30 -39.19 62.67
N SER A 8 51.50 -40.26 62.75
CA SER A 8 51.70 -41.72 62.88
C SER A 8 50.29 -42.35 63.01
N LEU A 9 50.05 -43.54 62.44
CA LEU A 9 49.47 -44.74 63.09
C LEU A 9 48.84 -45.72 62.05
N THR A 10 49.50 -46.86 61.88
CA THR A 10 48.98 -48.25 62.03
C THR A 10 47.47 -48.44 62.30
N ASP A 11 46.75 -49.47 61.87
CA ASP A 11 46.99 -50.74 61.14
C ASP A 11 45.61 -51.41 60.93
N ARG A 12 45.46 -52.26 59.89
CA ARG A 12 44.54 -53.43 59.72
C ARG A 12 43.06 -53.34 60.14
N THR A 13 42.04 -53.93 59.52
CA THR A 13 41.80 -55.02 58.55
C THR A 13 40.26 -55.13 58.48
N GLY A 14 39.67 -55.62 57.38
CA GLY A 14 38.32 -56.21 57.46
C GLY A 14 37.47 -56.06 56.21
N ARG A 15 37.16 -57.20 55.60
CA ARG A 15 36.36 -57.39 54.39
C ARG A 15 34.84 -57.21 54.62
N ALA A 16 34.18 -56.82 53.53
CA ALA A 16 32.90 -57.29 52.99
C ALA A 16 31.60 -57.12 53.81
N GLY A 17 30.59 -56.51 53.18
CA GLY A 17 29.23 -56.52 53.66
C GLY A 17 28.29 -55.64 52.84
N THR A 18 27.71 -56.22 51.79
CA THR A 18 26.61 -55.70 50.97
C THR A 18 25.45 -55.14 51.80
N ARG A 19 25.10 -53.85 51.64
CA ARG A 19 23.73 -53.35 51.89
C ARG A 19 23.37 -52.21 50.93
N ILE A 20 22.38 -52.51 50.09
CA ILE A 20 21.61 -51.62 49.23
C ILE A 20 20.79 -50.65 50.13
N GLY A 21 20.78 -49.37 49.80
CA GLY A 21 19.99 -48.38 50.54
C GLY A 21 20.13 -46.94 50.02
N LEU A 22 19.51 -46.68 48.87
CA LEU A 22 18.73 -45.48 48.48
C LEU A 22 19.19 -44.10 49.02
N ALA A 23 19.74 -43.24 48.13
CA ALA A 23 19.30 -41.85 47.88
C ALA A 23 20.42 -40.97 47.32
N LEU A 24 20.45 -40.76 46.00
CA LEU A 24 20.48 -39.43 45.38
C LEU A 24 20.19 -39.58 43.87
N LEU A 25 19.00 -39.15 43.48
CA LEU A 25 18.45 -39.26 42.14
C LEU A 25 18.74 -37.95 41.39
N VAL A 26 19.83 -37.93 40.61
CA VAL A 26 20.14 -36.84 39.66
C VAL A 26 20.72 -37.46 38.38
N ALA A 27 19.87 -37.62 37.38
CA ALA A 27 20.18 -37.49 35.96
C ALA A 27 18.84 -37.68 35.22
N THR A 28 18.13 -36.56 35.14
CA THR A 28 16.90 -36.37 34.39
C THR A 28 17.02 -36.92 32.97
N ALA A 29 16.06 -37.76 32.60
CA ALA A 29 15.82 -38.15 31.22
C ALA A 29 15.50 -36.90 30.39
N LEU A 30 16.44 -36.48 29.54
CA LEU A 30 16.12 -35.60 28.43
C LEU A 30 15.39 -36.43 27.38
N LEU A 31 14.06 -36.39 27.42
CA LEU A 31 13.26 -36.51 26.22
C LEU A 31 13.63 -35.31 25.32
N SER A 32 14.50 -35.51 24.35
CA SER A 32 14.54 -34.64 23.19
C SER A 32 13.34 -34.97 22.31
N ALA A 33 12.18 -34.42 22.66
CA ALA A 33 11.18 -34.11 21.65
C ALA A 33 11.81 -33.02 20.79
N THR A 34 12.51 -33.41 19.74
CA THR A 34 12.74 -32.50 18.62
C THR A 34 11.36 -32.18 18.07
N PRO A 35 10.87 -30.92 18.11
CA PRO A 35 9.92 -30.55 17.09
C PRO A 35 10.66 -30.81 15.77
N ALA A 36 10.11 -31.70 14.95
CA ALA A 36 10.39 -31.67 13.53
C ALA A 36 9.80 -30.37 13.00
N ALA A 37 10.45 -29.25 13.33
CA ALA A 37 10.46 -28.09 12.47
C ALA A 37 11.31 -28.56 11.29
N ALA A 38 10.63 -28.97 10.22
CA ALA A 38 11.24 -29.01 8.91
C ALA A 38 11.63 -27.57 8.57
N TRP A 39 12.81 -27.16 9.04
CA TRP A 39 13.53 -26.06 8.45
C TRP A 39 13.94 -26.58 7.08
N VAL A 40 13.23 -26.13 6.06
CA VAL A 40 13.79 -26.16 4.71
C VAL A 40 14.84 -25.06 4.75
N ASP A 41 16.12 -25.45 4.76
CA ASP A 41 17.18 -24.55 4.33
C ASP A 41 16.83 -24.18 2.88
N LEU A 42 16.31 -22.96 2.67
CA LEU A 42 16.16 -22.38 1.34
C LEU A 42 17.50 -21.88 0.79
N ASP A 43 18.61 -22.25 1.43
CA ASP A 43 19.96 -21.85 1.04
C ASP A 43 20.55 -22.78 -0.05
N GLU A 44 19.76 -23.70 -0.61
CA GLU A 44 20.13 -24.53 -1.76
C GLU A 44 19.27 -24.23 -3.02
N PHE A 45 18.77 -23.00 -3.13
CA PHE A 45 18.57 -22.37 -4.43
C PHE A 45 19.72 -21.39 -4.63
N GLY A 46 20.79 -21.89 -5.25
CA GLY A 46 22.01 -21.15 -5.48
C GLY A 46 21.74 -19.78 -6.09
N ALA A 47 22.64 -18.83 -5.82
CA ALA A 47 22.76 -17.53 -6.46
C ALA A 47 22.01 -17.47 -7.79
N HIS A 48 20.75 -17.06 -7.75
CA HIS A 48 19.99 -16.81 -8.95
C HIS A 48 20.60 -15.53 -9.54
N PRO A 49 21.16 -15.57 -10.75
CA PRO A 49 21.63 -14.36 -11.42
C PRO A 49 20.45 -13.49 -11.94
N GLY A 50 19.22 -13.84 -11.58
CA GLY A 50 18.00 -13.17 -12.02
C GLY A 50 17.17 -12.66 -10.84
N PRO A 51 16.04 -12.01 -11.13
CA PRO A 51 15.27 -11.28 -10.13
C PRO A 51 14.84 -12.15 -8.95
N VAL A 52 14.99 -11.65 -7.72
CA VAL A 52 14.47 -12.27 -6.49
C VAL A 52 13.22 -11.51 -6.07
N PRO A 53 12.02 -11.95 -6.48
CA PRO A 53 10.78 -11.23 -6.28
C PRO A 53 10.29 -11.28 -4.83
N ASP A 54 9.79 -10.15 -4.33
CA ASP A 54 9.21 -9.99 -2.98
C ASP A 54 7.79 -10.58 -2.84
N GLY A 55 7.29 -11.21 -3.91
CA GLY A 55 5.96 -11.83 -4.00
C GLY A 55 4.95 -11.00 -4.80
N SER A 56 3.93 -11.68 -5.33
CA SER A 56 2.90 -11.13 -6.23
C SER A 56 1.86 -10.23 -5.53
N ALA A 57 1.67 -10.38 -4.22
CA ALA A 57 0.78 -9.54 -3.41
C ALA A 57 1.49 -9.15 -2.12
N VAL A 58 2.23 -8.05 -2.16
CA VAL A 58 3.03 -7.61 -1.02
C VAL A 58 2.11 -7.05 0.05
N THR A 59 1.95 -7.79 1.15
CA THR A 59 0.96 -7.52 2.20
C THR A 59 1.61 -7.37 3.59
N ASP A 60 2.90 -7.11 3.67
CA ASP A 60 3.64 -6.92 4.93
C ASP A 60 3.86 -5.44 5.29
N GLY A 61 3.49 -4.51 4.39
CA GLY A 61 3.71 -3.08 4.61
C GLY A 61 5.16 -2.63 4.41
N SER A 62 6.02 -3.45 3.80
CA SER A 62 7.45 -3.19 3.63
C SER A 62 7.81 -2.11 2.59
N PHE A 63 6.90 -1.77 1.68
CA PHE A 63 7.10 -0.74 0.67
C PHE A 63 6.63 0.61 1.20
N VAL A 64 7.58 1.48 1.55
CA VAL A 64 7.33 2.78 2.16
C VAL A 64 8.14 3.84 1.42
N MET A 65 7.46 4.88 0.95
CA MET A 65 8.11 6.13 0.55
C MET A 65 8.68 6.80 1.80
N ASN A 66 10.00 6.93 1.87
CA ASN A 66 10.71 7.33 3.08
C ASN A 66 12.01 8.13 2.85
N VAL A 67 12.24 8.64 1.64
CA VAL A 67 13.35 9.57 1.37
C VAL A 67 13.05 11.01 1.78
N GLY A 68 11.78 11.41 1.83
CA GLY A 68 11.35 12.74 2.28
C GLY A 68 10.73 12.73 3.70
N GLU A 69 10.23 13.88 4.13
CA GLU A 69 9.61 14.11 5.43
C GLU A 69 8.18 13.54 5.57
N LEU A 70 7.52 13.21 4.46
CA LEU A 70 6.23 12.50 4.46
C LEU A 70 6.44 11.00 4.20
N HIS A 71 6.27 10.16 5.22
CA HIS A 71 6.33 8.71 5.03
C HIS A 71 4.96 8.12 4.64
N MET A 72 4.94 7.29 3.59
CA MET A 72 3.70 6.69 3.07
C MET A 72 3.91 5.24 2.62
N ASN A 73 3.10 4.32 3.13
CA ASN A 73 3.04 2.95 2.61
C ASN A 73 2.38 2.90 1.22
N ILE A 74 2.99 2.13 0.34
CA ILE A 74 2.54 1.82 -1.01
C ILE A 74 2.21 0.33 -1.08
N SER A 75 1.14 -0.02 -1.79
CA SER A 75 0.76 -1.42 -2.02
C SER A 75 0.45 -1.68 -3.50
N ASN A 76 0.49 -2.95 -3.89
CA ASN A 76 0.03 -3.43 -5.19
C ASN A 76 -1.40 -4.03 -5.13
N PHE A 77 -2.18 -3.71 -4.10
CA PHE A 77 -3.58 -4.15 -3.96
C PHE A 77 -4.55 -2.98 -3.77
N GLY A 78 -4.22 -1.82 -4.36
CA GLY A 78 -5.08 -0.64 -4.42
C GLY A 78 -5.10 0.23 -3.16
N LEU A 79 -4.44 -0.20 -2.08
CA LEU A 79 -4.28 0.56 -0.85
C LEU A 79 -3.12 1.55 -0.96
N ILE A 80 -3.40 2.80 -0.59
CA ILE A 80 -2.40 3.85 -0.29
C ILE A 80 -2.55 4.19 1.19
N GLY A 81 -1.44 4.16 1.94
CA GLY A 81 -1.44 4.19 3.41
C GLY A 81 -1.59 2.80 4.02
N SER A 82 -1.85 2.69 5.32
CA SER A 82 -1.71 1.42 6.05
C SER A 82 -2.94 0.96 6.83
N GLN A 83 -4.02 1.74 6.87
CA GLN A 83 -5.18 1.49 7.76
C GLN A 83 -4.85 1.54 9.27
N THR A 84 -3.70 2.09 9.66
CA THR A 84 -3.34 2.32 11.07
C THR A 84 -4.44 3.09 11.83
N PRO A 85 -4.85 2.69 13.05
CA PRO A 85 -4.27 1.65 13.91
C PRO A 85 -5.05 0.33 13.89
N ALA A 86 -5.56 -0.12 12.73
CA ALA A 86 -6.24 -1.41 12.63
C ALA A 86 -5.26 -2.58 12.88
N THR A 87 -5.77 -3.82 12.93
CA THR A 87 -4.95 -5.01 13.13
C THR A 87 -4.89 -5.82 11.84
N CYS A 88 -3.76 -5.74 11.15
CA CYS A 88 -3.46 -6.43 9.90
C CYS A 88 -1.96 -6.43 9.64
N SER A 89 -1.47 -7.22 8.67
CA SER A 89 -0.04 -7.39 8.43
C SER A 89 0.69 -6.14 7.92
N TRP A 90 -0.02 -5.21 7.28
CA TRP A 90 0.53 -3.93 6.82
C TRP A 90 0.20 -2.74 7.75
N CYS A 91 -0.61 -2.95 8.80
CA CYS A 91 -1.19 -1.87 9.61
C CYS A 91 -0.20 -1.06 10.44
N ASP A 92 1.00 -1.60 10.67
CA ASP A 92 2.07 -0.94 11.40
C ASP A 92 2.94 -0.03 10.50
N ALA A 93 2.73 -0.07 9.17
CA ALA A 93 3.45 0.79 8.24
C ALA A 93 2.97 2.27 8.32
N PRO A 94 3.82 3.24 7.93
CA PRO A 94 3.44 4.65 7.88
C PRO A 94 2.29 4.92 6.91
N SER A 95 1.43 5.88 7.24
CA SER A 95 0.23 6.23 6.47
C SER A 95 0.03 7.74 6.48
N ALA A 96 0.82 8.41 5.66
CA ALA A 96 1.05 9.85 5.70
C ALA A 96 1.57 10.28 7.08
N GLN A 97 2.66 9.67 7.52
CA GLN A 97 3.32 10.03 8.76
C GLN A 97 4.16 11.29 8.54
N TRP A 98 3.92 12.33 9.34
CA TRP A 98 4.63 13.60 9.22
C TRP A 98 4.77 14.28 10.59
N PRO A 99 5.94 14.81 10.97
CA PRO A 99 7.25 14.65 10.31
C PRO A 99 7.70 13.18 10.24
N ALA A 100 8.71 12.90 9.42
CA ALA A 100 9.24 11.55 9.24
C ALA A 100 9.66 10.93 10.58
N GLY A 101 9.25 9.69 10.83
CA GLY A 101 9.57 8.96 12.07
C GLY A 101 8.84 9.44 13.33
N SER A 102 7.91 10.40 13.23
CA SER A 102 7.20 10.97 14.39
C SER A 102 6.16 10.05 15.03
N GLY A 103 5.69 9.04 14.30
CA GLY A 103 4.52 8.23 14.69
C GLY A 103 3.17 8.94 14.54
N VAL A 104 3.12 10.16 13.99
CA VAL A 104 1.87 10.92 13.81
C VAL A 104 1.31 10.70 12.42
N GLU A 105 0.19 9.99 12.33
CA GLU A 105 -0.44 9.52 11.09
C GLU A 105 -1.59 10.42 10.62
N TYR A 106 -1.58 10.84 9.35
CA TYR A 106 -2.60 11.75 8.80
C TYR A 106 -3.58 11.09 7.81
N LEU A 107 -3.26 9.89 7.31
CA LEU A 107 -4.10 9.11 6.41
C LEU A 107 -4.48 7.79 7.07
N TRP A 108 -5.75 7.39 6.95
CA TRP A 108 -6.13 6.02 7.33
C TRP A 108 -5.91 5.08 6.14
N ALA A 109 -6.59 5.36 5.03
CA ALA A 109 -6.35 4.71 3.76
C ALA A 109 -6.81 5.64 2.64
N ALA A 110 -6.26 5.47 1.45
CA ALA A 110 -6.78 6.00 0.20
C ALA A 110 -6.67 4.93 -0.89
N GLY A 111 -7.40 5.10 -1.97
CA GLY A 111 -7.29 4.24 -3.15
C GLY A 111 -7.87 4.92 -4.38
N LEU A 112 -7.41 4.48 -5.55
CA LEU A 112 -7.94 4.92 -6.84
C LEU A 112 -9.34 4.35 -7.07
N TRP A 113 -10.23 5.17 -7.61
CA TRP A 113 -11.54 4.77 -8.10
C TRP A 113 -11.62 5.13 -9.57
N VAL A 114 -11.99 4.16 -10.40
CA VAL A 114 -12.24 4.38 -11.82
C VAL A 114 -13.66 3.92 -12.11
N GLY A 115 -14.49 4.86 -12.57
CA GLY A 115 -15.88 4.58 -12.95
C GLY A 115 -16.13 4.95 -14.40
N GLY A 116 -17.12 4.31 -15.01
CA GLY A 116 -17.49 4.56 -16.40
C GLY A 116 -18.79 3.86 -16.78
N VAL A 117 -19.11 3.93 -18.07
CA VAL A 117 -20.26 3.24 -18.67
C VAL A 117 -19.75 2.18 -19.63
N VAL A 118 -20.09 0.92 -19.38
CA VAL A 118 -19.74 -0.22 -20.24
C VAL A 118 -21.03 -0.88 -20.71
N LEU A 119 -21.23 -0.96 -22.03
CA LEU A 119 -22.44 -1.53 -22.64
C LEU A 119 -23.76 -0.94 -22.08
N GLY A 120 -23.74 0.33 -21.68
CA GLY A 120 -24.89 1.05 -21.12
C GLY A 120 -25.07 0.92 -19.60
N GLU A 121 -24.26 0.12 -18.92
CA GLU A 121 -24.28 -0.03 -17.47
C GLU A 121 -23.22 0.83 -16.79
N ARG A 122 -23.57 1.43 -15.64
CA ARG A 122 -22.64 2.24 -14.84
C ARG A 122 -21.89 1.35 -13.89
N LEU A 123 -20.57 1.25 -14.07
CA LEU A 123 -19.70 0.38 -13.29
C LEU A 123 -18.57 1.19 -12.66
N VAL A 124 -17.99 0.66 -11.59
CA VAL A 124 -16.86 1.26 -10.88
C VAL A 124 -15.94 0.16 -10.36
N SER A 125 -14.64 0.38 -10.49
CA SER A 125 -13.58 -0.42 -9.87
C SER A 125 -12.89 0.41 -8.81
N THR A 126 -12.65 -0.18 -7.65
CA THR A 126 -12.15 0.51 -6.47
C THR A 126 -10.86 -0.11 -5.93
N GLY A 127 -9.94 0.74 -5.48
CA GLY A 127 -8.76 0.34 -4.72
C GLY A 127 -8.99 0.36 -3.21
N GLN A 128 -9.94 1.18 -2.72
CA GLN A 128 -10.38 1.24 -1.32
C GLN A 128 -11.82 1.76 -1.20
N TYR A 129 -12.75 1.23 -0.41
CA TYR A 129 -12.56 0.30 0.70
C TYR A 129 -12.43 -1.15 0.25
N GLU A 130 -13.11 -1.51 -0.84
CA GLU A 130 -12.92 -2.79 -1.50
C GLU A 130 -11.66 -2.68 -2.36
N THR A 131 -10.82 -3.72 -2.31
CA THR A 131 -9.52 -3.77 -2.97
C THR A 131 -9.65 -4.53 -4.29
N GLU A 132 -10.61 -4.13 -5.12
CA GLU A 132 -10.93 -4.78 -6.41
C GLU A 132 -9.79 -4.60 -7.41
N ILE A 133 -9.15 -3.43 -7.38
CA ILE A 133 -7.92 -3.14 -8.14
C ILE A 133 -6.74 -3.74 -7.39
N ARG A 134 -6.05 -4.71 -8.02
CA ARG A 134 -4.91 -5.41 -7.42
C ARG A 134 -4.02 -6.10 -8.45
N ALA A 135 -2.78 -6.36 -8.05
CA ALA A 135 -1.84 -7.21 -8.77
C ALA A 135 -2.42 -8.60 -9.05
N ARG A 136 -1.92 -9.26 -10.10
CA ARG A 136 -2.25 -10.68 -10.32
C ARG A 136 -1.36 -11.54 -9.42
N ASN A 137 -1.34 -12.83 -9.68
CA ASN A 137 -0.63 -13.79 -8.83
C ASN A 137 0.69 -14.26 -9.47
N GLU A 138 1.23 -13.51 -10.43
CA GLU A 138 2.53 -13.81 -11.04
C GLU A 138 3.65 -13.13 -10.25
N ILE A 139 4.83 -13.73 -10.28
CA ILE A 139 5.95 -13.27 -9.47
C ILE A 139 6.44 -11.86 -9.85
N ALA A 140 6.26 -11.50 -11.12
CA ALA A 140 6.54 -10.18 -11.68
C ALA A 140 5.52 -9.11 -11.27
N ASP A 141 4.31 -9.50 -10.82
CA ASP A 141 3.28 -8.54 -10.39
C ASP A 141 3.57 -7.97 -8.98
N THR A 142 4.83 -7.71 -8.67
CA THR A 142 5.29 -7.14 -7.39
C THR A 142 5.41 -5.61 -7.45
N ILE A 143 6.00 -5.00 -6.43
CA ILE A 143 6.32 -3.57 -6.44
C ILE A 143 7.79 -3.42 -6.80
N TYR A 144 8.07 -2.65 -7.84
CA TYR A 144 9.41 -2.27 -8.24
C TYR A 144 9.76 -0.96 -7.55
N GLU A 145 10.86 -0.95 -6.80
CA GLU A 145 11.41 0.25 -6.18
C GLU A 145 12.73 0.60 -6.86
N ALA A 146 12.84 1.86 -7.25
CA ALA A 146 14.07 2.46 -7.72
C ALA A 146 14.51 3.58 -6.77
N ILE A 147 15.80 3.57 -6.42
CA ILE A 147 16.44 4.60 -5.59
C ILE A 147 17.72 5.05 -6.29
N SER A 148 17.90 6.36 -6.40
CA SER A 148 19.11 6.95 -7.02
C SER A 148 19.42 6.41 -8.43
N GLY A 149 18.39 6.18 -9.24
CA GLY A 149 18.51 5.73 -10.62
C GLY A 149 18.83 4.25 -10.79
N ARG A 150 18.57 3.41 -9.78
CA ARG A 150 18.75 1.96 -9.84
C ARG A 150 17.57 1.23 -9.23
N VAL A 151 17.17 0.10 -9.79
CA VAL A 151 16.17 -0.78 -9.17
C VAL A 151 16.80 -1.46 -7.94
N THR A 152 16.24 -1.18 -6.77
CA THR A 152 16.68 -1.76 -5.49
C THR A 152 15.84 -2.96 -5.08
N ARG A 153 14.57 -2.99 -5.49
CA ARG A 153 13.64 -4.10 -5.25
C ARG A 153 12.74 -4.31 -6.46
N PRO A 154 12.47 -5.55 -6.90
CA PRO A 154 13.23 -6.76 -6.58
C PRO A 154 14.73 -6.61 -6.90
N THR A 155 15.59 -7.35 -6.21
CA THR A 155 17.01 -7.39 -6.58
C THR A 155 17.21 -8.23 -7.84
N GLY A 156 18.27 -7.99 -8.61
CA GLY A 156 18.63 -8.78 -9.80
C GLY A 156 18.72 -7.96 -11.10
N TYR A 157 18.27 -6.72 -11.09
CA TYR A 157 18.34 -5.78 -12.21
C TYR A 157 19.57 -4.88 -12.09
N ALA A 158 20.75 -5.45 -12.36
CA ALA A 158 22.02 -4.73 -12.16
C ALA A 158 22.32 -3.70 -13.26
N ASN A 159 21.76 -3.93 -14.44
CA ASN A 159 21.96 -3.09 -15.63
C ASN A 159 21.00 -1.88 -15.59
N ALA A 160 19.71 -2.12 -15.29
CA ALA A 160 18.68 -1.11 -15.06
C ALA A 160 19.15 0.27 -14.58
N SER A 161 18.97 1.28 -15.42
CA SER A 161 19.22 2.69 -15.14
C SER A 161 17.95 3.52 -15.16
N GLY A 162 17.81 4.38 -14.15
CA GLY A 162 16.75 5.37 -14.06
C GLY A 162 17.17 6.77 -14.51
N LYS A 163 18.26 6.91 -15.26
CA LYS A 163 18.74 8.23 -15.70
C LYS A 163 17.78 8.85 -16.70
N ARG A 164 17.57 10.17 -16.58
CA ARG A 164 16.65 10.90 -17.45
C ARG A 164 17.38 11.94 -18.29
N ARG A 165 16.85 12.28 -19.46
CA ARG A 165 17.34 13.46 -20.21
C ARG A 165 17.28 14.72 -19.31
N PRO A 166 18.32 15.57 -19.27
CA PRO A 166 19.51 15.59 -20.13
C PRO A 166 20.76 14.89 -19.55
N GLU A 167 20.61 14.00 -18.56
CA GLU A 167 21.73 13.27 -17.96
C GLU A 167 22.49 12.41 -18.97
N SER A 168 23.79 12.20 -18.71
CA SER A 168 24.63 11.38 -19.58
C SER A 168 24.33 9.89 -19.39
N GLY A 169 24.04 9.21 -20.50
CA GLY A 169 23.61 7.80 -20.49
C GLY A 169 22.18 7.64 -19.97
N ALA A 170 21.29 8.57 -20.36
CA ALA A 170 19.85 8.45 -20.18
C ALA A 170 19.17 7.60 -21.27
N ASN A 171 19.94 7.25 -22.31
CA ASN A 171 19.70 6.05 -23.09
C ASN A 171 20.94 5.19 -22.79
N ASP A 172 20.76 4.06 -22.10
CA ASP A 172 21.82 3.27 -21.49
C ASP A 172 22.15 1.97 -22.24
N ASP A 173 21.26 1.54 -23.14
CA ASP A 173 21.42 0.42 -24.07
C ASP A 173 21.75 0.82 -25.54
N ASP A 174 21.77 2.13 -25.84
CA ASP A 174 21.99 2.73 -27.17
C ASP A 174 20.92 2.34 -28.22
N ASP A 175 19.72 1.97 -27.77
CA ASP A 175 18.60 1.57 -28.62
C ASP A 175 18.00 2.74 -29.44
N ARG A 176 17.32 2.38 -30.53
CA ARG A 176 16.84 3.34 -31.53
C ARG A 176 15.57 2.87 -32.21
N ASP A 177 14.71 3.82 -32.52
CA ASP A 177 13.51 3.59 -33.31
C ASP A 177 13.84 3.19 -34.75
N PHE A 178 12.80 2.83 -35.51
CA PHE A 178 12.94 2.45 -36.92
C PHE A 178 13.56 3.57 -37.81
N PHE A 179 13.46 4.83 -37.39
CA PHE A 179 14.03 5.99 -38.07
C PHE A 179 15.47 6.31 -37.63
N GLY A 180 15.99 5.61 -36.62
CA GLY A 180 17.33 5.77 -36.05
C GLY A 180 17.40 6.85 -34.97
N ASP A 181 16.26 7.34 -34.49
CA ASP A 181 16.16 8.27 -33.36
C ASP A 181 16.30 7.47 -32.06
N PRO A 182 17.14 7.91 -31.10
CA PRO A 182 17.30 7.18 -29.86
C PRO A 182 16.03 7.22 -29.01
N LEU A 183 15.78 6.10 -28.36
CA LEU A 183 14.64 5.79 -27.52
C LEU A 183 15.00 6.12 -26.04
N TYR A 184 14.04 6.57 -25.23
CA TYR A 184 14.28 7.05 -23.86
C TYR A 184 13.04 6.90 -22.99
N ASP A 185 13.22 6.60 -21.70
CA ASP A 185 12.12 6.48 -20.74
C ASP A 185 11.06 5.46 -21.23
N GLU A 186 11.49 4.40 -21.91
CA GLU A 186 10.65 3.46 -22.69
C GLU A 186 9.99 2.39 -21.81
N GLU A 187 10.70 1.96 -20.76
CA GLU A 187 10.31 0.80 -19.96
C GLU A 187 9.44 1.16 -18.76
N THR A 188 8.41 0.35 -18.52
CA THR A 188 7.66 0.37 -17.27
C THR A 188 8.18 -0.72 -16.36
N LEU A 189 8.78 -0.36 -15.22
CA LEU A 189 9.21 -1.34 -14.19
C LEU A 189 8.09 -2.34 -13.80
N ASN A 190 8.07 -3.52 -14.44
CA ASN A 190 6.95 -4.45 -14.40
C ASN A 190 7.34 -5.94 -14.62
N GLY A 191 8.60 -6.26 -14.91
CA GLY A 191 9.11 -7.62 -15.15
C GLY A 191 9.05 -8.10 -16.59
N TYR A 192 8.71 -7.22 -17.53
CA TYR A 192 8.52 -7.52 -18.94
C TYR A 192 9.38 -6.59 -19.79
N ASP A 193 9.80 -7.12 -20.92
CA ASP A 193 10.42 -6.39 -22.02
C ASP A 193 9.27 -5.72 -22.80
N ASP A 194 8.98 -4.46 -22.48
CA ASP A 194 7.80 -3.74 -22.99
C ASP A 194 7.98 -3.23 -24.44
N ASP A 195 9.20 -3.16 -24.96
CA ASP A 195 9.55 -2.70 -26.33
C ASP A 195 10.12 -3.79 -27.27
N GLU A 196 10.27 -5.02 -26.76
CA GLU A 196 10.71 -6.23 -27.47
C GLU A 196 12.16 -6.17 -27.97
N ASP A 197 13.03 -5.44 -27.27
CA ASP A 197 14.45 -5.29 -27.62
C ASP A 197 15.35 -6.40 -27.02
N GLY A 198 14.82 -7.13 -26.03
CA GLY A 198 15.45 -8.27 -25.37
C GLY A 198 16.10 -7.97 -24.02
N GLU A 199 16.12 -6.72 -23.57
CA GLU A 199 16.51 -6.30 -22.23
C GLU A 199 15.25 -6.05 -21.36
N ILE A 200 15.41 -5.94 -20.03
CA ILE A 200 14.27 -5.75 -19.12
C ILE A 200 14.64 -4.71 -18.06
N GLU A 201 13.73 -3.77 -17.80
CA GLU A 201 13.90 -2.67 -16.83
C GLU A 201 15.04 -1.68 -17.12
N GLU A 202 15.51 -1.59 -18.36
CA GLU A 202 16.46 -0.57 -18.81
C GLU A 202 15.77 0.77 -19.08
N ASP A 203 16.52 1.88 -19.00
CA ASP A 203 16.04 3.23 -19.28
C ASP A 203 14.65 3.66 -18.75
N PHE A 204 14.26 3.20 -17.56
CA PHE A 204 12.91 3.44 -16.99
C PHE A 204 12.66 4.89 -16.52
N GLY A 205 13.68 5.76 -16.57
CA GLY A 205 13.56 7.19 -16.31
C GLY A 205 13.01 7.57 -14.92
N GLN A 206 13.78 7.34 -13.86
CA GLN A 206 13.37 7.59 -12.47
C GLN A 206 12.96 9.05 -12.22
N VAL A 207 11.79 9.26 -11.62
CA VAL A 207 11.38 10.55 -11.07
C VAL A 207 11.60 10.59 -9.56
N GLY A 208 12.26 11.65 -9.08
CA GLY A 208 12.55 11.84 -7.66
C GLY A 208 13.68 10.94 -7.16
N ASN A 209 13.95 10.98 -5.87
CA ASN A 209 15.02 10.20 -5.23
C ASN A 209 14.59 8.75 -4.99
N GLN A 210 13.29 8.52 -4.83
CA GLN A 210 12.66 7.21 -4.70
C GLN A 210 11.43 7.14 -5.60
N MET A 211 11.33 6.07 -6.37
CA MET A 211 10.19 5.76 -7.21
C MET A 211 9.72 4.33 -6.92
N MET A 212 8.41 4.13 -6.85
CA MET A 212 7.81 2.80 -6.80
C MET A 212 6.80 2.64 -7.92
N VAL A 213 6.83 1.50 -8.60
CA VAL A 213 5.93 1.15 -9.69
C VAL A 213 5.26 -0.18 -9.38
N CYS A 214 3.95 -0.24 -9.58
CA CYS A 214 3.24 -1.52 -9.55
C CYS A 214 2.12 -1.54 -10.59
N THR A 215 1.92 -2.72 -11.18
CA THR A 215 0.85 -2.97 -12.14
C THR A 215 -0.29 -3.72 -11.45
N MET A 216 -1.51 -3.21 -11.62
CA MET A 216 -2.72 -3.74 -11.01
C MET A 216 -3.84 -3.88 -12.04
N TYR A 217 -4.79 -4.76 -11.75
CA TYR A 217 -5.94 -5.03 -12.60
C TYR A 217 -7.20 -5.11 -11.77
N ASP A 218 -8.35 -4.79 -12.38
CA ASP A 218 -9.66 -4.91 -11.74
C ASP A 218 -10.38 -6.24 -12.05
N ASN A 219 -9.80 -7.07 -12.91
CA ASN A 219 -10.40 -8.33 -13.39
C ASN A 219 -9.62 -9.57 -12.95
N THR A 220 -8.81 -9.46 -11.90
CA THR A 220 -8.05 -10.60 -11.39
C THR A 220 -8.99 -11.68 -10.82
N ARG A 221 -8.54 -12.95 -10.88
CA ARG A 221 -9.27 -14.07 -10.26
C ARG A 221 -9.52 -13.81 -8.77
N LEU A 222 -8.51 -13.30 -8.07
CA LEU A 222 -8.59 -13.02 -6.64
C LEU A 222 -9.60 -11.89 -6.33
N ALA A 223 -9.68 -10.85 -7.17
CA ALA A 223 -10.69 -9.79 -7.01
C ALA A 223 -12.10 -10.37 -7.17
N SER A 224 -12.33 -11.18 -8.21
CA SER A 224 -13.63 -11.81 -8.46
C SER A 224 -14.07 -12.77 -7.35
N GLU A 225 -13.11 -13.48 -6.72
CA GLU A 225 -13.38 -14.39 -5.62
C GLU A 225 -13.66 -13.68 -4.30
N GLN A 226 -12.94 -12.59 -4.03
CA GLN A 226 -13.09 -11.85 -2.78
C GLN A 226 -14.28 -10.88 -2.82
N PHE A 227 -14.60 -10.34 -3.99
CA PHE A 227 -15.67 -9.37 -4.21
C PHE A 227 -16.62 -9.91 -5.31
N PRO A 228 -17.51 -10.86 -4.97
CA PRO A 228 -18.38 -11.50 -5.95
C PRO A 228 -19.42 -10.56 -6.58
N ASP A 229 -19.69 -9.42 -5.95
CA ASP A 229 -20.57 -8.37 -6.47
C ASP A 229 -19.85 -7.40 -7.43
N HIS A 230 -18.51 -7.49 -7.54
CA HIS A 230 -17.71 -6.67 -8.43
C HIS A 230 -17.91 -7.10 -9.89
N THR A 231 -18.24 -6.13 -10.75
CA THR A 231 -18.29 -6.33 -12.20
C THR A 231 -17.14 -5.55 -12.81
N ALA A 232 -16.07 -6.26 -13.17
CA ALA A 232 -14.87 -5.65 -13.71
C ALA A 232 -15.13 -4.90 -15.02
N ILE A 233 -14.51 -3.72 -15.14
CA ILE A 233 -14.48 -2.91 -16.38
C ILE A 233 -13.21 -3.15 -17.20
N ASN A 234 -12.39 -4.12 -16.80
CA ASN A 234 -11.21 -4.63 -17.50
C ASN A 234 -10.13 -3.57 -17.72
N LEU A 235 -9.63 -3.04 -16.61
CA LEU A 235 -8.58 -2.04 -16.57
C LEU A 235 -7.24 -2.66 -16.16
N LYS A 236 -6.17 -2.29 -16.87
CA LYS A 236 -4.78 -2.30 -16.39
C LYS A 236 -4.50 -0.93 -15.79
N ILE A 237 -3.97 -0.89 -14.57
CA ILE A 237 -3.53 0.32 -13.90
C ILE A 237 -2.05 0.19 -13.58
N VAL A 238 -1.22 1.09 -14.11
CA VAL A 238 0.16 1.28 -13.67
C VAL A 238 0.16 2.43 -12.68
N GLN A 239 0.48 2.15 -11.42
CA GLN A 239 0.64 3.16 -10.38
C GLN A 239 2.12 3.44 -10.19
N LYS A 240 2.53 4.68 -10.47
CA LYS A 240 3.86 5.19 -10.13
C LYS A 240 3.74 6.13 -8.94
N SER A 241 4.64 5.99 -7.97
CA SER A 241 4.68 6.81 -6.77
C SER A 241 6.08 7.41 -6.64
N PHE A 242 6.19 8.67 -6.21
CA PHE A 242 7.45 9.41 -6.19
C PHE A 242 7.64 10.18 -4.88
N ALA A 243 8.88 10.24 -4.41
CA ALA A 243 9.30 11.08 -3.30
C ALA A 243 10.67 11.72 -3.56
N TRP A 244 10.90 12.89 -2.95
CA TRP A 244 12.14 13.65 -3.04
C TRP A 244 12.73 13.87 -1.66
N GLU A 245 14.06 13.96 -1.59
CA GLU A 245 14.80 14.20 -0.34
C GLU A 245 15.14 15.69 -0.13
N ASN A 246 14.93 16.52 -1.14
CA ASN A 246 15.25 17.95 -1.07
C ASN A 246 14.22 18.68 -0.20
N ASP A 247 14.68 19.49 0.75
CA ASP A 247 13.89 20.37 1.63
C ASP A 247 12.78 21.18 0.90
N ASP A 248 12.95 21.50 -0.38
CA ASP A 248 11.93 22.21 -1.16
C ASP A 248 10.75 21.32 -1.61
N ALA A 249 10.87 20.00 -1.52
CA ALA A 249 9.93 19.01 -2.05
C ALA A 249 9.83 17.70 -1.23
N ASP A 250 10.20 17.73 0.05
CA ASP A 250 10.22 16.55 0.94
C ASP A 250 8.89 16.32 1.70
N ASP A 251 7.94 17.26 1.64
CA ASP A 251 6.70 17.25 2.42
C ASP A 251 5.49 16.60 1.71
N PHE A 252 5.71 15.94 0.57
CA PHE A 252 4.66 15.25 -0.18
C PHE A 252 5.13 13.96 -0.86
N VAL A 253 4.17 13.11 -1.22
CA VAL A 253 4.34 11.95 -2.10
C VAL A 253 3.44 12.15 -3.31
N ALA A 254 4.03 12.07 -4.50
CA ALA A 254 3.29 12.19 -5.75
C ALA A 254 2.86 10.82 -6.27
N PHE A 255 1.74 10.79 -6.97
CA PHE A 255 1.18 9.59 -7.60
C PHE A 255 0.83 9.88 -9.04
N GLU A 256 1.23 9.00 -9.94
CA GLU A 256 0.80 8.96 -11.33
C GLU A 256 0.07 7.63 -11.58
N PHE A 257 -1.01 7.71 -12.34
CA PHE A 257 -1.84 6.57 -12.69
C PHE A 257 -2.03 6.53 -14.20
N GLU A 258 -1.44 5.54 -14.83
CA GLU A 258 -1.82 5.15 -16.18
C GLU A 258 -2.97 4.15 -16.10
N VAL A 259 -4.05 4.41 -16.82
CA VAL A 259 -5.26 3.56 -16.79
C VAL A 259 -5.60 3.17 -18.21
N THR A 260 -5.43 1.89 -18.50
CA THR A 260 -5.56 1.31 -19.84
C THR A 260 -6.72 0.34 -19.86
N ASN A 261 -7.65 0.52 -20.81
CA ASN A 261 -8.71 -0.45 -21.05
C ASN A 261 -8.14 -1.64 -21.81
N VAL A 262 -8.11 -2.81 -21.16
CA VAL A 262 -7.66 -4.08 -21.75
C VAL A 262 -8.83 -4.99 -22.13
N GLY A 263 -10.07 -4.53 -21.92
CA GLY A 263 -11.28 -5.22 -22.33
C GLY A 263 -11.62 -5.01 -23.81
N VAL A 264 -12.55 -5.83 -24.30
CA VAL A 264 -13.07 -5.72 -25.68
C VAL A 264 -14.14 -4.64 -25.84
N ALA A 265 -14.77 -4.22 -24.74
CA ALA A 265 -15.82 -3.21 -24.75
C ALA A 265 -15.23 -1.83 -24.46
N ALA A 266 -15.76 -0.80 -25.15
CA ALA A 266 -15.43 0.57 -24.84
C ALA A 266 -15.99 0.98 -23.47
N VAL A 267 -15.27 1.87 -22.78
CA VAL A 267 -15.70 2.50 -21.54
C VAL A 267 -15.98 3.98 -21.83
N ASP A 268 -17.26 4.34 -21.80
CA ASP A 268 -17.71 5.72 -22.02
C ASP A 268 -17.79 6.49 -20.69
N ASP A 269 -17.76 7.83 -20.73
CA ASP A 269 -17.90 8.71 -19.56
C ASP A 269 -16.99 8.32 -18.37
N VAL A 270 -15.68 8.22 -18.63
CA VAL A 270 -14.70 7.79 -17.61
C VAL A 270 -14.49 8.88 -16.54
N TYR A 271 -14.59 8.48 -15.28
CA TYR A 271 -14.26 9.29 -14.10
C TYR A 271 -13.14 8.64 -13.30
N ARG A 272 -12.20 9.45 -12.81
CA ARG A 272 -11.10 9.02 -11.95
C ARG A 272 -11.14 9.81 -10.65
N LEU A 273 -11.01 9.14 -9.51
CA LEU A 273 -11.03 9.77 -8.19
C LEU A 273 -10.02 9.08 -7.27
N LEU A 274 -9.13 9.86 -6.68
CA LEU A 274 -8.35 9.40 -5.53
C LEU A 274 -9.18 9.64 -4.26
N ARG A 275 -9.63 8.56 -3.62
CA ARG A 275 -10.59 8.64 -2.50
C ARG A 275 -9.92 8.35 -1.17
N ARG A 276 -9.93 9.32 -0.26
CA ARG A 276 -9.59 9.12 1.15
C ARG A 276 -10.70 8.36 1.88
N CYS A 277 -10.33 7.28 2.55
CA CYS A 277 -11.15 6.54 3.49
C CYS A 277 -10.92 7.05 4.92
N ARG A 278 -11.93 6.88 5.78
CA ARG A 278 -11.84 7.19 7.20
C ARG A 278 -12.16 5.94 7.99
N HIS A 279 -11.38 5.69 9.03
CA HIS A 279 -11.69 4.69 10.03
C HIS A 279 -13.09 4.96 10.62
N ARG A 280 -14.04 4.05 10.41
CA ARG A 280 -15.35 4.12 11.07
C ARG A 280 -15.23 3.55 12.47
N SER A 281 -15.06 4.42 13.47
CA SER A 281 -15.34 4.01 14.86
C SER A 281 -16.82 3.58 14.95
N PRO A 282 -17.16 2.47 15.62
CA PRO A 282 -18.55 2.11 15.88
C PRO A 282 -19.26 3.30 16.52
N ARG A 283 -20.34 3.78 15.91
CA ARG A 283 -21.15 4.83 16.54
C ARG A 283 -21.62 4.28 17.89
N PRO A 284 -21.45 5.01 19.01
CA PRO A 284 -22.05 4.60 20.26
C PRO A 284 -23.56 4.42 20.03
N PRO A 285 -24.17 3.35 20.57
CA PRO A 285 -25.59 3.12 20.41
C PRO A 285 -26.32 4.39 20.86
N ARG A 286 -27.16 4.95 19.98
CA ARG A 286 -28.01 6.08 20.35
C ARG A 286 -28.75 5.68 21.63
N PRO A 287 -28.72 6.50 22.71
CA PRO A 287 -29.46 6.16 23.91
C PRO A 287 -30.91 5.95 23.49
N ARG A 288 -31.42 4.73 23.73
CA ARG A 288 -32.85 4.44 23.57
C ARG A 288 -33.55 5.49 24.41
N ARG A 289 -34.29 6.42 23.79
CA ARG A 289 -35.20 7.29 24.52
C ARG A 289 -36.20 6.35 25.20
N GLY A 290 -35.96 6.05 26.48
CA GLY A 290 -36.90 5.35 27.31
C GLY A 290 -38.22 6.11 27.24
N ARG A 291 -39.30 5.41 26.93
CA ARG A 291 -40.65 5.89 27.19
C ARG A 291 -40.82 6.01 28.70
N HIS A 292 -40.25 7.05 29.30
CA HIS A 292 -40.60 7.43 30.66
C HIS A 292 -41.96 8.14 30.61
N GLY A 293 -42.88 7.61 31.40
CA GLY A 293 -44.25 8.07 31.51
C GLY A 293 -44.34 9.56 31.76
N ARG A 294 -45.35 10.17 31.14
CA ARG A 294 -45.77 11.54 31.46
C ARG A 294 -46.15 11.60 32.94
N GLN A 295 -45.34 12.25 33.77
CA GLN A 295 -45.82 12.85 35.00
C GLN A 295 -46.21 14.31 34.70
N PRO A 296 -47.42 14.76 35.07
CA PRO A 296 -47.85 16.13 34.83
C PRO A 296 -47.21 17.08 35.85
N HIS A 297 -46.43 18.05 35.39
CA HIS A 297 -45.99 19.17 36.22
C HIS A 297 -47.07 20.26 36.30
N PRO A 298 -47.25 20.90 37.47
CA PRO A 298 -48.31 21.88 37.71
C PRO A 298 -48.03 23.23 37.02
N ALA A 299 -49.11 23.88 36.60
CA ALA A 299 -49.11 25.16 35.90
C ALA A 299 -48.43 26.26 36.72
N ARG A 300 -47.39 26.89 36.16
CA ARG A 300 -46.89 28.20 36.59
C ARG A 300 -47.24 29.24 35.54
N ALA A 301 -48.02 30.23 35.97
CA ALA A 301 -48.43 31.39 35.21
C ALA A 301 -47.20 32.21 34.76
N ARG A 302 -47.18 32.61 33.48
CA ARG A 302 -46.23 33.59 32.95
C ARG A 302 -46.85 34.99 33.01
N PRO A 303 -46.12 36.03 33.42
CA PRO A 303 -46.58 37.40 33.25
C PRO A 303 -46.53 37.80 31.76
N ARG A 304 -47.57 38.50 31.30
CA ARG A 304 -47.61 39.18 30.00
C ARG A 304 -46.73 40.44 30.06
N GLN A 305 -45.83 40.62 29.11
CA GLN A 305 -45.39 41.94 28.67
C GLN A 305 -45.06 41.94 27.17
N GLN A 306 -45.25 43.12 26.57
CA GLN A 306 -45.64 43.40 25.19
C GLN A 306 -44.58 43.17 24.10
N LEU A 307 -45.12 43.02 22.89
CA LEU A 307 -44.50 42.96 21.57
C LEU A 307 -43.69 44.23 21.21
N GLY A 308 -42.54 44.01 20.57
CA GLY A 308 -41.83 44.96 19.72
C GLY A 308 -41.45 44.28 18.41
N ALA A 309 -41.76 44.93 17.29
CA ALA A 309 -41.85 44.36 15.95
C ALA A 309 -40.50 44.12 15.26
N GLY A 310 -40.51 43.20 14.28
CA GLY A 310 -39.55 43.21 13.17
C GLY A 310 -38.99 41.84 12.81
N VAL A 311 -39.51 41.21 11.76
CA VAL A 311 -38.78 40.64 10.60
C VAL A 311 -39.78 39.86 9.75
N ARG A 312 -40.00 40.34 8.51
CA ARG A 312 -40.87 39.72 7.50
C ARG A 312 -40.19 38.50 6.88
N ARG A 313 -40.89 37.37 6.81
CA ARG A 313 -40.53 36.22 5.95
C ARG A 313 -40.85 36.53 4.49
N LEU A 314 -39.88 36.38 3.59
CA LEU A 314 -40.11 36.36 2.15
C LEU A 314 -40.28 34.91 1.68
N HIS A 315 -41.43 34.60 1.08
CA HIS A 315 -41.69 33.35 0.35
C HIS A 315 -41.09 33.46 -1.05
N VAL A 316 -40.28 32.48 -1.48
CA VAL A 316 -39.86 32.35 -2.88
C VAL A 316 -40.66 31.23 -3.53
N ARG A 317 -41.40 31.60 -4.58
CA ARG A 317 -42.29 30.76 -5.38
C ARG A 317 -41.51 30.22 -6.58
N GLN A 318 -41.56 28.91 -6.79
CA GLN A 318 -40.96 28.20 -7.93
C GLN A 318 -41.72 28.55 -9.23
N ARG A 319 -41.01 28.95 -10.29
CA ARG A 319 -41.55 29.03 -11.66
C ARG A 319 -40.72 28.16 -12.61
N ARG A 320 -41.39 27.25 -13.31
CA ARG A 320 -40.87 26.49 -14.46
C ARG A 320 -40.87 27.38 -15.72
N GLY A 321 -39.83 27.28 -16.54
CA GLY A 321 -39.75 27.96 -17.84
C GLY A 321 -38.61 27.46 -18.72
N ARG A 322 -38.97 26.58 -19.67
CA ARG A 322 -38.52 26.34 -21.07
C ARG A 322 -37.06 26.58 -21.49
N GLY A 323 -36.57 25.61 -22.29
CA GLY A 323 -35.20 25.47 -22.76
C GLY A 323 -34.76 26.40 -23.90
N PHE A 324 -33.46 26.32 -24.17
CA PHE A 324 -32.75 27.03 -25.22
C PHE A 324 -31.74 26.10 -25.90
N HIS A 325 -31.76 26.11 -27.24
CA HIS A 325 -30.81 25.47 -28.15
C HIS A 325 -29.47 26.25 -28.22
N PRO A 326 -28.35 25.59 -28.61
CA PRO A 326 -27.04 26.22 -28.74
C PRO A 326 -26.85 26.90 -30.10
N ARG A 327 -26.19 28.07 -30.13
CA ARG A 327 -25.70 28.73 -31.36
C ARG A 327 -24.17 28.81 -31.32
N LEU A 328 -23.58 28.33 -32.42
CA LEU A 328 -22.15 28.38 -32.77
C LEU A 328 -21.56 29.81 -32.67
N LEU A 329 -20.36 29.93 -32.10
CA LEU A 329 -19.48 31.08 -32.34
C LEU A 329 -18.50 30.75 -33.49
N ARG A 330 -18.48 31.61 -34.52
CA ARG A 330 -17.43 31.67 -35.53
C ARG A 330 -16.37 32.69 -35.13
N HIS A 331 -15.11 32.30 -35.16
CA HIS A 331 -13.95 33.18 -35.14
C HIS A 331 -13.85 33.97 -36.47
N ARG A 332 -13.53 35.26 -36.39
CA ARG A 332 -12.99 36.03 -37.53
C ARG A 332 -11.84 36.91 -37.06
N LEU A 333 -10.73 36.74 -37.78
CA LEU A 333 -9.49 37.51 -37.80
C LEU A 333 -9.73 38.97 -38.18
N PHE A 334 -8.90 39.88 -37.66
CA PHE A 334 -8.65 41.20 -38.24
C PHE A 334 -7.15 41.54 -38.12
N GLY A 335 -6.48 41.66 -39.27
CA GLY A 335 -5.50 42.73 -39.53
C GLY A 335 -6.23 43.90 -40.23
N PRO A 336 -5.56 44.96 -40.72
CA PRO A 336 -4.15 45.08 -41.12
C PRO A 336 -3.18 45.51 -40.03
#